data_AF-A0A6N7MLD5-F1
#
_entry.id   AF-A0A6N7MLD5-F1
#
_cell.length_a   1.000
_cell.length_b   1.000
_cell.length_c   1.000
_cell.angle_alpha   90.00
_cell.angle_beta   90.00
_cell.angle_gamma   90.00
#
_symmetry.space_group_name_H-M   'P 1'
#
loop_
_entity.id
_entity.type
_entity.pdbx_description
1 polymer ?
#
loop_
_entity_poly.entity_id
_entity_poly.type
_entity_poly.pdbx_seq_one_letter_code
_entity_poly.pdbx_strand_id
1 'polypeptide(L)'
;MLAGFFQGIVHDKKLMREAQVNIAIRWFAGYRLHEKLPDHSSLTKIRNRWGEERFKKIFQHTVRQCIQADLVSGDTVHFDATLIRADVSWGSIVEKYADKIIEENKEEEPPDDEPTGEKKKKRKKKRLNHHKRRK
;
A
#
# COMPACT_ATOMS: atom_id res chain seq x y z
N MET A 1 -4.02 3.09 -13.62
CA MET A 1 -4.14 3.15 -15.10
C MET A 1 -2.78 3.44 -15.70
N LEU A 2 -2.53 3.07 -16.96
CA LEU A 2 -1.24 3.17 -17.66
C LEU A 2 -0.52 4.53 -17.49
N ALA A 3 -1.21 5.66 -17.72
CA ALA A 3 -0.62 6.99 -17.50
C ALA A 3 -0.14 7.21 -16.06
N GLY A 4 -0.91 6.72 -15.07
CA GLY A 4 -0.49 6.77 -13.67
C GLY A 4 0.73 5.90 -13.41
N PHE A 5 0.81 4.71 -14.02
CA PHE A 5 1.98 3.83 -13.90
C PHE A 5 3.25 4.51 -14.42
N PHE A 6 3.19 5.13 -15.61
CA PHE A 6 4.33 5.85 -16.19
C PHE A 6 4.77 7.08 -15.38
N GLN A 7 3.88 7.64 -14.55
CA GLN A 7 4.22 8.74 -13.65
C GLN A 7 4.44 8.32 -12.19
N GLY A 8 4.48 7.01 -11.88
CA GLY A 8 4.61 6.52 -10.51
C GLY A 8 3.42 6.86 -9.59
N ILE A 9 2.24 7.13 -10.16
CA ILE A 9 1.01 7.45 -9.44
C ILE A 9 0.16 6.19 -9.25
N VAL A 10 0.15 5.68 -8.02
CA VAL A 10 -0.60 4.47 -7.65
C VAL A 10 -2.04 4.79 -7.20
N HIS A 11 -2.28 6.00 -6.67
CA HIS A 11 -3.57 6.37 -6.09
C HIS A 11 -4.50 7.04 -7.11
N ASP A 12 -5.71 6.49 -7.31
CA ASP A 12 -6.71 7.01 -8.27
C ASP A 12 -7.07 8.48 -8.01
N LYS A 13 -7.19 8.89 -6.74
CA LYS A 13 -7.44 10.29 -6.36
C LYS A 13 -6.33 11.22 -6.82
N LYS A 14 -5.07 10.80 -6.65
CA LYS A 14 -3.91 11.58 -7.09
C LYS A 14 -3.87 11.65 -8.62
N LEU A 15 -4.14 10.52 -9.30
CA LEU A 15 -4.19 10.46 -10.75
C LEU A 15 -5.25 11.40 -11.33
N MET A 16 -6.42 11.50 -10.70
CA MET A 16 -7.46 12.44 -11.16
C MET A 16 -7.14 13.90 -10.93
N ARG A 17 -6.46 14.24 -9.83
CA ARG A 17 -5.94 15.60 -9.65
C ARG A 17 -4.89 15.93 -10.70
N GLU A 18 -3.99 15.00 -10.98
CA GLU A 18 -2.96 15.19 -11.99
C GLU A 18 -3.58 15.36 -13.38
N ALA A 19 -4.58 14.55 -13.75
CA ALA A 19 -5.27 14.68 -15.04
C ALA A 19 -6.02 16.02 -15.22
N GLN A 20 -6.32 16.75 -14.15
CA GLN A 20 -6.94 18.08 -14.24
C GLN A 20 -5.97 19.15 -14.73
N VAL A 21 -4.68 19.02 -14.39
CA VAL A 21 -3.64 20.03 -14.69
C VAL A 21 -2.66 19.55 -15.77
N ASN A 22 -2.50 18.24 -15.92
CA ASN A 22 -1.55 17.61 -16.82
C ASN A 22 -2.22 17.29 -18.17
N ILE A 23 -1.94 18.12 -19.17
CA ILE A 23 -2.50 17.99 -20.53
C ILE A 23 -2.11 16.64 -21.16
N ALA A 24 -0.91 16.13 -20.90
CA ALA A 24 -0.46 14.86 -21.47
C ALA A 24 -1.29 13.68 -20.96
N ILE A 25 -1.60 13.63 -19.65
CA ILE A 25 -2.47 12.59 -19.09
C ILE A 25 -3.88 12.70 -19.67
N ARG A 26 -4.40 13.93 -19.81
CA ARG A 26 -5.73 14.17 -20.35
C ARG A 26 -5.84 13.74 -21.81
N TRP A 27 -4.85 14.11 -22.63
CA TRP A 27 -4.74 13.69 -24.02
C TRP A 27 -4.60 12.17 -24.15
N PHE A 28 -3.75 11.55 -23.35
CA PHE A 28 -3.58 10.09 -23.31
C PHE A 28 -4.89 9.36 -22.99
N ALA A 29 -5.70 9.92 -22.08
CA ALA A 29 -7.01 9.38 -21.70
C ALA A 29 -8.12 9.70 -22.72
N GLY A 30 -7.83 10.46 -23.79
CA GLY A 30 -8.78 10.81 -24.85
C GLY A 30 -9.72 11.97 -24.50
N TYR A 31 -9.44 12.76 -23.46
CA TYR A 31 -10.29 13.88 -23.06
C TYR A 31 -9.84 15.20 -23.71
N ARG A 32 -10.80 16.02 -24.16
CA ARG A 32 -10.53 17.39 -24.66
C ARG A 32 -10.30 18.34 -23.50
N LEU A 33 -9.57 19.45 -23.64
CA LEU A 33 -9.23 20.36 -22.53
C LEU A 33 -10.42 20.93 -21.73
N HIS A 34 -11.56 21.16 -22.37
CA HIS A 34 -12.77 21.71 -21.73
C HIS A 34 -13.72 20.64 -21.19
N GLU A 35 -13.47 19.36 -21.48
CA GLU A 35 -14.35 18.27 -21.07
C GLU A 35 -14.22 18.02 -19.56
N LYS A 36 -15.31 17.63 -18.92
CA LYS A 36 -15.29 17.32 -17.49
C LYS A 36 -14.76 15.90 -17.30
N LEU A 37 -13.73 15.75 -16.47
CA LEU A 37 -13.22 14.44 -16.08
C LEU A 37 -14.19 13.73 -15.13
N PRO A 38 -14.28 12.39 -15.20
CA PRO A 38 -15.06 11.62 -14.24
C PRO A 38 -14.46 11.72 -12.84
N ASP A 39 -15.28 11.47 -11.83
CA ASP A 39 -14.79 11.37 -10.45
C ASP A 39 -13.92 10.11 -10.26
N HIS A 40 -12.93 10.21 -9.35
CA HIS A 40 -12.00 9.13 -9.00
C HIS A 40 -12.70 7.83 -8.61
N SER A 41 -13.89 7.89 -8.00
CA SER A 41 -14.67 6.69 -7.66
C SER A 41 -15.05 5.86 -8.89
N SER A 42 -15.22 6.50 -10.05
CA SER A 42 -15.49 5.82 -11.32
C SER A 42 -14.31 4.92 -11.72
N LEU A 43 -13.08 5.42 -11.58
CA LEU A 43 -11.87 4.65 -11.86
C LEU A 43 -11.74 3.45 -10.92
N THR A 44 -11.97 3.67 -9.63
CA THR A 44 -11.92 2.57 -8.65
C THR A 44 -12.95 1.48 -8.99
N LYS A 45 -14.18 1.88 -9.34
CA LYS A 45 -15.25 0.94 -9.73
C LYS A 45 -14.92 0.18 -11.01
N ILE A 46 -14.39 0.86 -12.03
CA ILE A 46 -13.97 0.23 -13.29
C ILE A 46 -12.84 -0.78 -13.02
N ARG A 47 -11.84 -0.39 -12.22
CA ARG A 47 -10.73 -1.29 -11.87
C ARG A 47 -11.24 -2.56 -11.18
N ASN A 48 -12.11 -2.40 -10.19
CA ASN A 48 -12.68 -3.53 -9.46
C ASN A 48 -13.54 -4.42 -10.35
N ARG A 49 -14.32 -3.83 -11.28
CA ARG A 49 -15.17 -4.58 -12.21
C ARG A 49 -14.36 -5.39 -13.22
N TRP A 50 -13.28 -4.82 -13.75
CA TRP A 50 -12.48 -5.44 -14.80
C TRP A 50 -11.47 -6.45 -14.27
N GLY A 51 -11.08 -6.31 -13.00
CA GLY A 51 -10.10 -7.16 -12.35
C GLY A 51 -8.68 -6.91 -12.84
N GLU A 52 -7.71 -7.29 -12.01
CA GLU A 52 -6.28 -7.07 -12.27
C GLU A 52 -5.81 -7.75 -13.57
N GLU A 53 -6.25 -8.97 -13.82
CA GLU A 53 -5.81 -9.79 -14.96
C GLU A 53 -6.09 -9.10 -16.31
N ARG A 54 -7.21 -8.38 -16.43
CA ARG A 54 -7.52 -7.64 -17.65
C ARG A 54 -6.55 -6.49 -17.87
N PHE A 55 -6.21 -5.73 -16.82
CA PHE A 55 -5.23 -4.65 -16.93
C PHE A 55 -3.84 -5.19 -17.25
N LYS A 56 -3.45 -6.31 -16.64
CA LYS A 56 -2.19 -6.99 -16.93
C LYS A 56 -2.08 -7.38 -18.41
N LYS A 57 -3.13 -7.97 -18.98
CA LYS A 57 -3.18 -8.33 -20.41
C LYS A 57 -3.04 -7.11 -21.31
N ILE A 58 -3.77 -6.03 -21.02
CA ILE A 58 -3.67 -4.76 -21.78
C ILE A 58 -2.24 -4.20 -21.70
N PHE A 59 -1.67 -4.14 -20.50
CA PHE A 59 -0.31 -3.64 -20.28
C PHE A 59 0.72 -4.45 -21.06
N GLN A 60 0.68 -5.78 -20.95
CA GLN A 60 1.59 -6.66 -21.70
C GLN A 60 1.42 -6.52 -23.21
N HIS A 61 0.19 -6.33 -23.68
CA HIS A 61 -0.06 -6.09 -25.11
C HIS A 61 0.56 -4.77 -25.57
N THR A 62 0.42 -3.68 -24.80
CA THR A 62 1.07 -2.39 -25.09
C THR A 62 2.59 -2.53 -25.11
N VAL A 63 3.19 -3.19 -24.12
CA VAL A 63 4.65 -3.40 -24.07
C VAL A 63 5.14 -4.21 -25.29
N ARG A 64 4.41 -5.26 -25.68
CA ARG A 64 4.73 -6.03 -26.90
C ARG A 64 4.74 -5.17 -28.16
N GLN A 65 3.80 -4.24 -28.29
CA GLN A 65 3.78 -3.30 -29.42
C GLN A 65 4.99 -2.36 -29.39
N CYS A 66 5.39 -1.87 -28.21
CA CYS A 66 6.59 -1.05 -28.08
C CYS A 66 7.87 -1.82 -28.50
N ILE A 67 7.97 -3.10 -28.14
CA ILE A 67 9.08 -3.98 -28.56
C ILE A 67 9.07 -4.16 -30.09
N GLN A 68 7.89 -4.44 -30.68
CA GLN A 68 7.76 -4.58 -32.14
C GLN A 68 8.08 -3.29 -32.90
N ALA A 69 7.86 -2.14 -32.28
CA ALA A 69 8.21 -0.82 -32.83
C ALA A 69 9.66 -0.41 -32.53
N ASP A 70 10.48 -1.30 -31.98
CA ASP A 70 11.89 -1.06 -31.60
C ASP A 70 12.08 0.12 -30.62
N LEU A 71 11.05 0.42 -29.82
CA LEU A 71 11.08 1.49 -28.80
C LEU A 71 11.68 1.02 -27.46
N VAL A 72 11.82 -0.29 -27.28
CA VAL A 72 12.30 -0.89 -26.04
C VAL A 72 13.30 -1.99 -26.39
N SER A 73 14.57 -1.79 -26.03
CA SER A 73 15.59 -2.84 -26.10
C SER A 73 15.70 -3.59 -24.77
N GLY A 74 16.01 -4.89 -24.84
CA GLY A 74 16.14 -5.77 -23.66
C GLY A 74 17.51 -5.71 -22.98
N ASP A 75 18.40 -4.85 -23.47
CA ASP A 75 19.83 -4.92 -23.14
C ASP A 75 20.16 -4.33 -21.77
N THR A 76 19.27 -3.52 -21.20
CA THR A 76 19.49 -2.84 -19.91
C THR A 76 18.28 -3.01 -19.00
N VAL A 77 18.49 -3.69 -17.87
CA VAL A 77 17.48 -3.84 -16.82
C VAL A 77 17.74 -2.81 -15.72
N HIS A 78 16.79 -1.90 -15.51
CA HIS A 78 16.80 -0.98 -14.37
C HIS A 78 15.96 -1.55 -13.23
N PHE A 79 16.56 -1.68 -12.04
CA PHE A 79 15.86 -1.98 -10.79
C PHE A 79 15.78 -0.70 -9.96
N ASP A 80 14.56 -0.24 -9.68
CA ASP A 80 14.30 0.79 -8.67
C ASP A 80 13.64 0.14 -7.45
N ALA A 81 14.29 0.23 -6.30
CA ALA A 81 13.81 -0.36 -5.05
C ALA A 81 13.28 0.76 -4.14
N THR A 82 11.96 0.79 -3.93
CA THR A 82 11.36 1.69 -2.93
C THR A 82 11.22 0.95 -1.58
N LEU A 83 11.79 1.52 -0.52
CA LEU A 83 11.57 1.03 0.84
C LEU A 83 10.15 1.38 1.31
N ILE A 84 9.25 0.39 1.26
CA ILE A 84 7.91 0.54 1.84
C ILE A 84 8.00 0.19 3.32
N ARG A 85 7.80 1.20 4.18
CA ARG A 85 7.66 1.00 5.62
C ARG A 85 6.35 0.24 5.86
N ALA A 86 6.46 -0.99 6.35
CA ALA A 86 5.30 -1.80 6.67
C ALA A 86 4.52 -1.16 7.83
N ASP A 87 3.22 -0.90 7.62
CA ASP A 87 2.31 -0.48 8.68
C ASP A 87 1.83 -1.71 9.44
N VAL A 88 2.66 -2.17 10.39
CA VAL A 88 2.39 -3.35 11.19
C VAL A 88 2.38 -2.97 12.66
N SER A 89 1.32 -3.37 13.36
CA SER A 89 1.28 -3.32 14.81
C SER A 89 2.14 -4.44 15.37
N TRP A 90 3.17 -4.08 16.14
CA TRP A 90 3.97 -5.03 16.90
C TRP A 90 3.11 -5.98 17.75
N GLY A 91 1.98 -5.50 18.29
CA GLY A 91 1.06 -6.34 19.05
C GLY A 91 0.42 -7.46 18.22
N SER A 92 0.10 -7.20 16.95
CA SER A 92 -0.48 -8.21 16.07
C SER A 92 0.55 -9.26 15.62
N ILE A 93 1.82 -8.88 15.53
CA ILE A 93 2.92 -9.82 15.27
C ILE A 93 3.08 -10.73 16.48
N VAL A 94 3.20 -10.16 17.69
CA VAL A 94 3.36 -10.94 18.92
C VAL A 94 2.21 -11.92 19.11
N GLU A 95 0.95 -11.52 18.93
CA GLU A 95 -0.20 -12.43 19.06
C GLU A 95 -0.17 -13.59 18.06
N LYS A 96 0.25 -13.35 16.81
CA LYS A 96 0.32 -14.41 15.78
C LYS A 96 1.47 -15.40 15.97
N TYR A 97 2.56 -14.96 16.60
CA TYR A 97 3.77 -15.78 16.75
C TYR A 97 4.01 -16.23 18.19
N ALA A 98 3.21 -15.78 19.17
CA ALA A 98 3.35 -16.15 20.58
C ALA A 98 3.31 -17.67 20.78
N ASP A 99 2.34 -18.36 20.18
CA ASP A 99 2.20 -19.81 20.33
C ASP A 99 3.41 -20.57 19.77
N LYS A 100 3.93 -20.12 18.61
CA LYS A 100 5.14 -20.71 18.00
C LYS A 100 6.40 -20.46 18.85
N ILE A 101 6.55 -19.26 19.40
CA ILE A 101 7.68 -18.91 20.28
C ILE A 101 7.60 -19.72 21.57
N ILE A 102 6.39 -19.93 22.12
CA ILE A 102 6.20 -20.75 23.32
C ILE A 102 6.51 -22.22 23.03
N GLU A 103 6.12 -22.75 21.87
CA GLU A 103 6.47 -24.12 21.47
C GLU A 103 7.96 -24.33 21.26
N GLU A 104 8.66 -23.38 20.62
CA GLU A 104 10.11 -23.45 20.39
C GLU A 104 10.94 -23.32 21.68
N ASN A 105 10.39 -22.68 22.73
CA ASN A 105 11.07 -22.48 24.02
C ASN A 105 10.65 -23.50 25.11
N LYS A 106 9.99 -24.61 24.77
CA LYS A 106 9.54 -25.64 25.73
C LYS A 106 10.64 -26.55 26.30
N GLU A 107 11.91 -26.35 25.96
CA GLU A 107 13.02 -27.21 26.41
C GLU A 107 14.14 -26.50 27.19
N GLU A 108 13.83 -25.47 27.97
CA GLU A 108 14.69 -25.11 29.11
C GLU A 108 13.81 -24.86 30.35
N GLU A 109 13.60 -25.90 31.17
CA GLU A 109 13.17 -25.69 32.55
C GLU A 109 14.31 -24.99 33.29
N PRO A 110 14.14 -23.75 33.78
CA PRO A 110 15.16 -23.10 34.59
C PRO A 110 15.26 -23.80 35.95
N PRO A 111 16.47 -23.93 36.55
CA PRO A 111 16.62 -24.51 37.86
C PRO A 111 15.94 -23.64 38.92
N ASP A 112 15.20 -24.31 39.82
CA ASP A 112 14.56 -23.75 41.01
C ASP A 112 15.53 -22.90 41.85
N ASP A 113 15.20 -21.62 42.04
CA ASP A 113 15.59 -20.88 43.24
C ASP A 113 14.61 -19.72 43.51
N GLU A 114 13.79 -19.86 44.55
CA GLU A 114 13.02 -18.80 45.21
C GLU A 114 13.76 -18.39 46.51
N PRO A 115 13.45 -17.25 47.16
CA PRO A 115 12.99 -15.95 46.65
C PRO A 115 13.82 -14.79 47.25
N THR A 116 13.84 -13.60 46.64
CA THR A 116 14.22 -12.37 47.39
C THR A 116 13.40 -11.17 46.92
N GLY A 117 12.80 -10.47 47.89
CA GLY A 117 11.64 -9.62 47.68
C GLY A 117 11.88 -8.12 47.46
N GLU A 118 10.73 -7.45 47.31
CA GLU A 118 10.43 -6.02 47.46
C GLU A 118 10.84 -5.07 46.30
N LYS A 119 10.04 -4.09 45.82
CA LYS A 119 8.72 -3.54 46.16
C LYS A 119 8.19 -2.65 44.99
N LYS A 120 6.89 -2.82 44.66
CA LYS A 120 5.83 -1.87 44.21
C LYS A 120 6.13 -0.68 43.28
N LYS A 121 5.28 -0.52 42.24
CA LYS A 121 4.55 0.75 41.96
C LYS A 121 3.24 0.53 41.17
N LYS A 122 2.11 0.58 41.88
CA LYS A 122 0.76 0.80 41.29
C LYS A 122 0.69 2.23 40.72
N ARG A 123 0.38 2.41 39.43
CA ARG A 123 -0.15 3.69 38.90
C ARG A 123 -1.46 3.47 38.16
N LYS A 124 -2.48 4.17 38.66
CA LYS A 124 -3.90 4.15 38.28
C LYS A 124 -4.11 4.48 36.80
N LYS A 125 -4.93 3.69 36.08
CA LYS A 125 -5.54 4.08 34.79
C LYS A 125 -6.50 5.25 35.02
N LYS A 126 -6.07 6.48 34.71
CA LYS A 126 -6.99 7.61 34.50
C LYS A 126 -7.55 7.47 33.08
N ARG A 127 -8.83 7.08 32.97
CA ARG A 127 -9.60 7.16 31.73
C ARG A 127 -9.74 8.64 31.37
N LEU A 128 -9.04 9.10 30.34
CA LEU A 128 -9.38 10.38 29.69
C LEU A 128 -10.47 10.10 28.66
N ASN A 129 -11.72 10.30 29.07
CA ASN A 129 -12.78 10.62 28.13
C ASN A 129 -12.47 12.00 27.54
N HIS A 130 -12.37 12.12 26.22
CA HIS A 130 -12.56 13.39 25.55
C HIS A 130 -13.69 13.26 24.52
N HIS A 131 -14.88 13.60 25.00
CA HIS A 131 -16.04 13.91 24.17
C HIS A 131 -16.30 15.40 24.34
N LYS A 132 -16.09 16.20 23.29
CA LYS A 132 -16.69 17.52 23.06
C LYS A 132 -16.38 17.91 21.62
N ARG A 133 -17.31 17.81 20.66
CA ARG A 133 -18.46 18.69 20.39
C ARG A 133 -18.11 20.19 20.41
N ARG A 134 -18.18 20.81 19.22
CA ARG A 134 -18.52 22.21 18.89
C ARG A 134 -18.42 22.32 17.36
N LYS A 135 -19.41 22.75 16.57
CA LYS A 135 -20.75 23.31 16.80
C LYS A 135 -21.73 22.60 15.87
#